data_AF-I6ZJG5-F1
#
_entry.id   AF-I6ZJG5-F1
#
_cell.length_a   1.000
_cell.length_b   1.000
_cell.length_c   1.000
_cell.angle_alpha   90.00
_cell.angle_beta   90.00
_cell.angle_gamma   90.00
#
_symmetry.space_group_name_H-M   'P 1'
#
loop_
_entity.id
_entity.type
_entity.pdbx_description
1 polymer ?
#
loop_
_entity_poly.entity_id
_entity_poly.type
_entity_poly.pdbx_seq_one_letter_code
_entity_poly.pdbx_strand_id
1 'polypeptide(L)'
;MFFWKPILFILGGATGIAGFSSLSSLEWDPEYIWRPKSKNRFYLTTCKQGRGIDDNEKSAWNNSVLQIYLTVKDSSSEIKNGTPLQLVGKGHYQKFRGSTPVNSMTHEDPVDLHKDNGSGETWFVLSIGNVSQKTTLGETGGGPDSERWGALIVCDKQIFTFNDSNPSSLSASLLHTSFSLEKCGDVKNNYKGKQGCSIGIKETESSKGLKWSTEFKPIIVIN
;
A
#
# COMPACT_ATOMS: atom_id res chain seq x y z
N MET A 1 -13.87 9.30 -81.21
CA MET A 1 -13.43 10.67 -80.89
C MET A 1 -13.65 10.88 -79.39
N PHE A 2 -12.60 11.28 -78.68
CA PHE A 2 -12.58 11.60 -77.25
C PHE A 2 -13.63 12.63 -76.88
N PHE A 3 -14.38 12.44 -75.78
CA PHE A 3 -14.85 13.56 -74.95
C PHE A 3 -14.98 13.16 -73.47
N TRP A 4 -14.12 13.81 -72.67
CA TRP A 4 -14.29 14.31 -71.30
C TRP A 4 -14.60 13.40 -70.08
N LYS A 5 -13.59 13.36 -69.19
CA LYS A 5 -13.54 13.19 -67.70
C LYS A 5 -14.56 14.09 -66.94
N PRO A 6 -14.77 14.01 -65.58
CA PRO A 6 -14.31 13.05 -64.52
C PRO A 6 -15.34 12.80 -63.35
N ILE A 7 -14.83 12.28 -62.20
CA ILE A 7 -15.27 12.52 -60.78
C ILE A 7 -16.49 11.72 -60.24
N LEU A 8 -16.58 11.16 -59.01
CA LEU A 8 -15.74 10.90 -57.82
C LEU A 8 -16.48 9.84 -56.96
N PHE A 9 -15.71 8.98 -56.29
CA PHE A 9 -15.92 8.46 -54.92
C PHE A 9 -17.26 7.79 -54.57
N ILE A 10 -17.29 6.45 -54.69
CA ILE A 10 -18.00 5.66 -53.67
C ILE A 10 -17.04 5.51 -52.50
N LEU A 11 -17.38 6.27 -51.46
CA LEU A 11 -16.81 6.26 -50.12
C LEU A 11 -16.54 4.82 -49.68
N GLY A 12 -15.26 4.55 -49.42
CA GLY A 12 -14.81 3.37 -48.71
C GLY A 12 -15.46 3.33 -47.33
N GLY A 13 -16.17 2.25 -47.06
CA GLY A 13 -16.74 1.92 -45.76
C GLY A 13 -16.42 0.47 -45.39
N ALA A 14 -15.23 -0.02 -45.76
CA ALA A 14 -14.68 -1.19 -45.09
C ALA A 14 -14.16 -0.71 -43.74
N THR A 15 -15.05 -0.66 -42.75
CA THR A 15 -14.65 -0.62 -41.34
C THR A 15 -13.99 -1.95 -41.03
N GLY A 16 -12.73 -2.08 -41.43
CA GLY A 16 -11.80 -2.99 -40.80
C GLY A 16 -11.77 -2.56 -39.34
N ILE A 17 -12.43 -3.36 -38.49
CA ILE A 17 -12.17 -3.32 -37.06
C ILE A 17 -10.71 -3.82 -36.98
N ALA A 18 -9.77 -2.88 -37.06
CA ALA A 18 -8.45 -3.07 -36.52
C ALA A 18 -8.70 -3.32 -35.03
N GLY A 19 -8.81 -4.60 -34.68
CA GLY A 19 -8.67 -5.03 -33.31
C GLY A 19 -7.30 -4.54 -32.87
N PHE A 20 -7.27 -3.38 -32.23
CA PHE A 20 -6.14 -2.97 -31.43
C PHE A 20 -6.00 -4.04 -30.35
N SER A 21 -5.26 -5.10 -30.65
CA SER A 21 -4.57 -5.87 -29.63
C SER A 21 -3.38 -5.03 -29.13
N SER A 22 -3.64 -3.80 -28.68
CA SER A 22 -2.91 -3.25 -27.55
C SER A 22 -3.59 -3.77 -26.29
N LEU A 23 -3.61 -5.10 -26.14
CA LEU A 23 -3.44 -5.66 -24.81
C LEU A 23 -2.02 -5.28 -24.42
N SER A 24 -1.85 -4.02 -23.99
CA SER A 24 -0.84 -3.64 -23.01
C SER A 24 -0.82 -4.81 -22.06
N SER A 25 0.27 -5.56 -22.03
CA SER A 25 0.43 -6.74 -21.19
C SER A 25 -0.13 -6.37 -19.83
N LEU A 26 -1.32 -6.88 -19.55
CA LEU A 26 -2.00 -6.72 -18.28
C LEU A 26 -1.15 -7.62 -17.39
N GLU A 27 0.01 -7.12 -16.98
CA GLU A 27 0.91 -7.72 -15.98
C GLU A 27 0.15 -7.60 -14.65
N TRP A 28 -0.95 -8.35 -14.55
CA TRP A 28 -1.51 -8.78 -13.28
C TRP A 28 -0.45 -9.67 -12.67
N ASP A 29 0.48 -9.04 -11.95
CA ASP A 29 1.27 -9.79 -11.00
C ASP A 29 0.26 -10.45 -10.06
N PRO A 30 0.39 -11.77 -9.83
CA PRO A 30 -0.44 -12.45 -8.86
C PRO A 30 -0.36 -11.76 -7.51
N GLU A 31 -1.37 -11.99 -6.69
CA GLU A 31 -1.35 -11.57 -5.30
C GLU A 31 -0.03 -12.02 -4.64
N TYR A 32 0.67 -11.05 -4.05
CA TYR A 32 1.97 -11.19 -3.39
C TYR A 32 3.23 -11.32 -4.26
N ILE A 33 3.12 -11.12 -5.58
CA ILE A 33 4.29 -11.03 -6.46
C ILE A 33 4.60 -9.57 -6.77
N TRP A 34 5.88 -9.18 -6.70
CA TRP A 34 6.34 -7.84 -7.09
C TRP A 34 7.48 -7.91 -8.10
N ARG A 35 7.44 -7.03 -9.10
CA ARG A 35 8.53 -6.79 -10.06
C ARG A 35 8.96 -5.33 -9.95
N PRO A 36 9.94 -5.00 -9.11
CA PRO A 36 10.29 -3.60 -8.85
C PRO A 36 10.74 -2.83 -10.11
N LYS A 37 11.31 -3.53 -11.11
CA LYS A 37 11.72 -2.94 -12.39
C LYS A 37 10.55 -2.42 -13.23
N SER A 38 9.38 -3.05 -13.15
CA SER A 38 8.18 -2.61 -13.91
C SER A 38 7.18 -1.83 -13.06
N LYS A 39 7.20 -2.04 -11.73
CA LYS A 39 6.32 -1.36 -10.78
C LYS A 39 7.11 -0.83 -9.61
N ASN A 40 7.08 0.47 -9.38
CA ASN A 40 7.76 1.10 -8.25
C ASN A 40 7.11 0.86 -6.87
N ARG A 41 5.94 0.20 -6.83
CA ARG A 41 5.16 -0.03 -5.61
C ARG A 41 4.71 -1.47 -5.50
N PHE A 42 4.79 -2.01 -4.30
CA PHE A 42 4.18 -3.28 -3.91
C PHE A 42 3.03 -3.04 -2.95
N TYR A 43 1.81 -3.13 -3.47
CA TYR A 43 0.61 -2.90 -2.67
C TYR A 43 0.43 -3.99 -1.61
N LEU A 44 0.19 -3.57 -0.37
CA LEU A 44 0.01 -4.47 0.75
C LEU A 44 -1.45 -4.56 1.18
N THR A 45 -2.04 -3.42 1.53
CA THR A 45 -3.41 -3.35 2.08
C THR A 45 -3.96 -1.93 1.96
N THR A 46 -5.26 -1.76 2.16
CA THR A 46 -5.86 -0.44 2.37
C THR A 46 -6.46 -0.43 3.77
N CYS A 47 -6.21 0.64 4.51
CA CYS A 47 -6.81 0.87 5.80
C CYS A 47 -7.79 2.03 5.71
N LYS A 48 -8.94 1.88 6.34
CA LYS A 48 -10.07 2.80 6.22
C LYS A 48 -10.69 3.07 7.56
N GLN A 49 -11.19 4.28 7.70
CA GLN A 49 -12.14 4.64 8.74
C GLN A 49 -13.29 5.37 8.07
N GLY A 50 -14.50 5.03 8.48
CA GLY A 50 -15.70 5.67 8.03
C GLY A 50 -16.58 5.96 9.24
N ARG A 51 -17.43 6.98 9.10
CA ARG A 51 -18.42 7.30 10.12
C ARG A 51 -19.42 6.14 10.23
N GLY A 52 -19.60 5.61 11.43
CA GLY A 52 -20.68 4.66 11.72
C GLY A 52 -22.04 5.36 11.67
N ILE A 53 -23.10 4.64 11.32
CA ILE A 53 -24.48 5.18 11.27
C ILE A 53 -24.92 5.72 12.65
N ASP A 54 -24.36 5.17 13.74
CA ASP A 54 -24.66 5.52 15.12
C ASP A 54 -23.65 6.48 15.77
N ASP A 55 -22.69 7.00 15.00
CA ASP A 55 -21.73 7.98 15.50
C ASP A 55 -22.43 9.33 15.67
N ASN A 56 -22.96 9.56 16.88
CA ASN A 56 -23.57 10.82 17.31
C ASN A 56 -22.79 12.05 16.78
N GLU A 57 -23.48 13.16 16.57
CA GLU A 57 -22.95 14.44 16.03
C GLU A 57 -21.67 14.99 16.70
N LYS A 58 -21.27 14.42 17.84
CA LYS A 58 -20.05 14.71 18.60
C LYS A 58 -18.80 13.97 18.11
N SER A 59 -18.93 12.94 17.28
CA SER A 59 -17.80 12.26 16.65
C SER A 59 -17.15 13.19 15.62
N ALA A 60 -15.94 13.67 15.90
CA ALA A 60 -15.16 14.53 15.01
C ALA A 60 -14.51 13.77 13.82
N TRP A 61 -14.91 12.52 13.59
CA TRP A 61 -14.15 11.56 12.77
C TRP A 61 -14.90 11.08 11.53
N ASN A 62 -14.24 10.64 10.45
CA ASN A 62 -13.26 11.24 9.52
C ASN A 62 -13.16 10.17 8.43
N ASN A 63 -13.85 10.36 7.30
CA ASN A 63 -13.78 9.36 6.24
C ASN A 63 -12.35 9.36 5.72
N SER A 64 -11.61 8.27 5.94
CA SER A 64 -10.21 8.16 5.55
C SER A 64 -9.97 6.83 4.86
N VAL A 65 -9.14 6.88 3.82
CA VAL A 65 -8.72 5.73 3.04
C VAL A 65 -7.23 5.87 2.78
N LEU A 66 -6.43 5.00 3.37
CA LEU A 66 -4.98 4.98 3.25
C LEU A 66 -4.53 3.66 2.62
N GLN A 67 -3.98 3.73 1.42
CA GLN A 67 -3.34 2.61 0.74
C GLN A 67 -1.91 2.47 1.24
N ILE A 68 -1.55 1.28 1.72
CA ILE A 68 -0.23 0.97 2.24
C ILE A 68 0.51 0.10 1.23
N TYR A 69 1.74 0.48 0.92
CA TYR A 69 2.60 -0.24 -0.01
C TYR A 69 4.08 -0.13 0.37
N LEU A 70 4.88 -1.06 -0.14
CA LEU A 70 6.34 -0.98 -0.05
C LEU A 70 6.92 -0.36 -1.32
N THR A 71 7.97 0.43 -1.16
CA THR A 71 8.84 0.93 -2.24
C THR A 71 10.30 0.63 -1.92
N VAL A 72 11.16 0.64 -2.94
CA VAL A 72 12.62 0.64 -2.69
C VAL A 72 12.99 2.00 -2.11
N LYS A 73 13.69 2.04 -0.98
CA LYS A 73 13.98 3.29 -0.24
C LYS A 73 14.95 4.21 -0.99
N ASP A 74 15.95 3.62 -1.63
CA ASP A 74 16.96 4.33 -2.40
C ASP A 74 16.83 3.95 -3.87
N SER A 75 17.03 4.89 -4.79
CA SER A 75 16.99 4.65 -6.25
C SER A 75 18.22 3.87 -6.74
N SER A 76 18.67 2.85 -6.00
CA SER A 76 19.79 2.02 -6.42
C SER A 76 19.42 1.27 -7.68
N SER A 77 20.27 1.37 -8.71
CA SER A 77 20.05 0.72 -10.01
C SER A 77 20.03 -0.81 -9.92
N GLU A 78 20.57 -1.38 -8.84
CA GLU A 78 20.64 -2.81 -8.62
C GLU A 78 19.82 -3.21 -7.38
N ILE A 79 18.91 -4.15 -7.57
CA ILE A 79 18.09 -4.74 -6.51
C ILE A 79 18.74 -6.07 -6.15
N LYS A 80 19.08 -6.24 -4.88
CA LYS A 80 19.79 -7.42 -4.38
C LYS A 80 19.44 -7.71 -2.93
N ASN A 81 20.03 -8.77 -2.39
CA ASN A 81 19.88 -9.10 -0.97
C ASN A 81 20.34 -7.93 -0.10
N GLY A 82 19.52 -7.57 0.89
CA GLY A 82 19.76 -6.42 1.76
C GLY A 82 19.26 -5.07 1.23
N THR A 83 18.72 -5.00 0.00
CA THR A 83 18.14 -3.75 -0.52
C THR A 83 17.05 -3.24 0.43
N PRO A 84 17.15 -1.99 0.93
CA PRO A 84 16.21 -1.45 1.89
C PRO A 84 14.88 -1.10 1.22
N LEU A 85 13.78 -1.41 1.91
CA LEU A 85 12.44 -1.05 1.52
C LEU A 85 11.86 -0.02 2.50
N GLN A 86 10.92 0.78 2.01
CA GLN A 86 10.20 1.78 2.78
C GLN A 86 8.71 1.48 2.74
N LEU A 87 8.05 1.57 3.90
CA LEU A 87 6.61 1.45 4.02
C LEU A 87 5.97 2.83 3.84
N VAL A 88 5.09 2.95 2.86
CA VAL A 88 4.53 4.22 2.42
C VAL A 88 3.00 4.15 2.42
N GLY A 89 2.36 5.21 2.87
CA GLY A 89 0.92 5.42 2.79
C GLY A 89 0.58 6.40 1.67
N LYS A 90 -0.53 6.19 0.95
CA LYS A 90 -1.12 7.21 0.06
C LYS A 90 -2.64 7.12 0.12
N GLY A 91 -3.31 8.26 0.21
CA GLY A 91 -4.74 8.22 0.41
C GLY A 91 -5.44 9.57 0.33
N HIS A 92 -6.66 9.57 0.85
CA HIS A 92 -7.47 10.76 1.09
C HIS A 92 -8.15 10.67 2.46
N TYR A 93 -8.42 11.84 3.04
CA TYR A 93 -9.14 11.94 4.30
C TYR A 93 -10.06 13.17 4.31
N GLN A 94 -11.12 13.11 5.11
CA GLN A 94 -12.07 14.20 5.27
C GLN A 94 -12.60 14.28 6.70
N LYS A 95 -12.13 15.30 7.44
CA LYS A 95 -12.54 15.61 8.80
C LYS A 95 -13.86 16.37 8.82
N PHE A 96 -14.70 16.05 9.78
CA PHE A 96 -15.97 16.73 10.03
C PHE A 96 -16.05 17.20 11.48
N ARG A 97 -16.78 18.30 11.68
CA ARG A 97 -17.25 18.74 13.01
C ARG A 97 -18.76 18.86 12.92
N GLY A 98 -19.48 17.93 13.56
CA GLY A 98 -20.91 17.74 13.30
C GLY A 98 -21.13 17.32 11.85
N SER A 99 -21.95 18.07 11.11
CA SER A 99 -22.24 17.87 9.69
C SER A 99 -21.29 18.63 8.74
N THR A 100 -20.42 19.50 9.28
CA THR A 100 -19.62 20.42 8.47
C THR A 100 -18.21 19.86 8.25
N PRO A 101 -17.70 19.77 7.00
CA PRO A 101 -16.32 19.39 6.75
C PRO A 101 -15.37 20.52 7.20
N VAL A 102 -14.32 20.17 7.95
CA VAL A 102 -13.35 21.14 8.50
C VAL A 102 -12.02 21.06 7.76
N ASN A 103 -11.59 19.85 7.37
CA ASN A 103 -10.40 19.64 6.56
C ASN A 103 -10.67 18.49 5.58
N SER A 104 -10.41 18.71 4.29
CA SER A 104 -10.51 17.67 3.28
C SER A 104 -9.24 17.65 2.45
N MET A 105 -8.65 16.47 2.31
CA MET A 105 -7.56 16.24 1.38
C MET A 105 -7.94 15.11 0.45
N THR A 106 -8.20 15.45 -0.81
CA THR A 106 -8.63 14.48 -1.83
C THR A 106 -7.48 13.65 -2.36
N HIS A 107 -6.25 14.16 -2.30
CA HIS A 107 -5.03 13.47 -2.70
C HIS A 107 -3.87 13.95 -1.84
N GLU A 108 -3.47 13.15 -0.85
CA GLU A 108 -2.21 13.41 -0.14
C GLU A 108 -1.04 12.83 -0.94
N ASP A 109 0.09 13.53 -0.90
CA ASP A 109 1.36 12.98 -1.35
C ASP A 109 1.69 11.71 -0.56
N PRO A 110 2.48 10.78 -1.13
CA PRO A 110 2.93 9.62 -0.38
C PRO A 110 3.57 10.01 0.96
N VAL A 111 3.06 9.45 2.06
CA VAL A 111 3.56 9.67 3.41
C VAL A 111 4.47 8.52 3.84
N ASP A 112 5.62 8.85 4.41
CA ASP A 112 6.51 7.89 5.04
C ASP A 112 5.91 7.43 6.37
N LEU A 113 5.53 6.15 6.47
CA LEU A 113 4.95 5.60 7.70
C LEU A 113 5.99 5.36 8.79
N HIS A 114 7.28 5.52 8.49
CA HIS A 114 8.37 5.44 9.46
C HIS A 114 8.79 6.82 10.00
N LYS A 115 8.07 7.88 9.66
CA LYS A 115 8.41 9.24 10.12
C LYS A 115 7.99 9.45 11.58
N ASP A 116 8.75 10.28 12.30
CA ASP A 116 8.34 10.77 13.61
C ASP A 116 7.23 11.84 13.52
N ASN A 117 6.56 12.09 14.64
CA ASN A 117 5.49 13.09 14.77
C ASN A 117 6.01 14.52 15.05
N GLY A 118 7.32 14.77 14.91
CA GLY A 118 7.98 16.05 15.21
C GLY A 118 8.52 16.17 16.64
N SER A 119 8.17 15.27 17.57
CA SER A 119 8.76 15.21 18.92
C SER A 119 9.82 14.09 19.07
N GLY A 120 10.12 13.37 17.99
CA GLY A 120 10.95 12.17 18.02
C GLY A 120 10.18 10.90 18.43
N GLU A 121 8.88 11.00 18.66
CA GLU A 121 8.01 9.84 18.86
C GLU A 121 7.47 9.33 17.53
N THR A 122 7.02 8.07 17.49
CA THR A 122 6.39 7.52 16.28
C THR A 122 5.19 8.36 15.87
N TRP A 123 4.95 8.50 14.56
CA TRP A 123 3.70 9.04 14.05
C TRP A 123 2.66 7.95 13.79
N PHE A 124 3.09 6.75 13.41
CA PHE A 124 2.19 5.63 13.13
C PHE A 124 2.46 4.42 14.02
N VAL A 125 1.39 3.81 14.51
CA VAL A 125 1.42 2.57 15.27
C VAL A 125 0.55 1.54 14.56
N LEU A 126 1.13 0.37 14.30
CA LEU A 126 0.41 -0.80 13.82
C LEU A 126 -0.08 -1.60 15.03
N SER A 127 -1.36 -1.96 15.06
CA SER A 127 -1.94 -2.78 16.13
C SER A 127 -2.80 -3.91 15.59
N ILE A 128 -2.83 -5.04 16.27
CA ILE A 128 -3.72 -6.18 15.96
C ILE A 128 -4.67 -6.39 17.13
N GLY A 129 -5.97 -6.30 16.86
CA GLY A 129 -6.98 -6.48 17.88
C GLY A 129 -7.01 -7.91 18.41
N ASN A 130 -6.86 -8.11 19.72
CA ASN A 130 -6.83 -9.44 20.33
C ASN A 130 -8.08 -10.29 20.01
N VAL A 131 -9.26 -9.66 19.98
CA VAL A 131 -10.55 -10.36 19.75
C VAL A 131 -10.93 -10.36 18.27
N SER A 132 -10.81 -9.21 17.61
CA SER A 132 -11.23 -9.07 16.21
C SER A 132 -10.22 -9.62 15.21
N GLN A 133 -8.96 -9.82 15.65
CA GLN A 133 -7.79 -10.11 14.80
C GLN A 133 -7.59 -9.11 13.65
N LYS A 134 -8.28 -7.96 13.71
CA LYS A 134 -8.17 -6.93 12.69
C LYS A 134 -6.88 -6.16 12.89
N THR A 135 -6.14 -6.00 11.80
CA THR A 135 -5.03 -5.04 11.75
C THR A 135 -5.60 -3.63 11.69
N THR A 136 -5.03 -2.76 12.51
CA THR A 136 -5.33 -1.33 12.55
C THR A 136 -4.03 -0.56 12.43
N LEU A 137 -4.11 0.60 11.79
CA LEU A 137 -3.06 1.60 11.78
C LEU A 137 -3.60 2.83 12.51
N GLY A 138 -2.82 3.43 13.39
CA GLY A 138 -3.25 4.61 14.13
C GLY A 138 -2.21 5.70 14.09
N GLU A 139 -2.65 6.95 13.96
CA GLU A 139 -1.80 8.08 14.22
C GLU A 139 -1.65 8.33 15.72
N THR A 140 -0.42 8.65 16.12
CA THR A 140 -0.08 9.04 17.48
C THR A 140 0.11 10.55 17.58
N GLY A 141 -0.45 11.14 18.62
CA GLY A 141 -0.21 12.54 18.99
C GLY A 141 -1.48 13.38 19.08
N GLY A 142 -1.59 14.12 20.18
CA GLY A 142 -2.43 15.31 20.38
C GLY A 142 -3.95 15.15 20.40
N GLY A 143 -4.49 14.03 19.90
CA GLY A 143 -5.92 13.78 19.82
C GLY A 143 -6.56 14.27 18.50
N PRO A 144 -7.90 14.40 18.46
CA PRO A 144 -8.61 14.44 17.17
C PRO A 144 -8.27 15.55 16.20
N ASP A 145 -7.87 16.69 16.73
CA ASP A 145 -7.55 17.86 15.92
C ASP A 145 -6.23 17.67 15.14
N SER A 146 -5.28 16.88 15.65
CA SER A 146 -3.96 16.66 15.05
C SER A 146 -3.88 15.48 14.08
N GLU A 147 -4.72 14.45 14.20
CA GLU A 147 -4.58 13.21 13.40
C GLU A 147 -5.22 13.38 12.02
N ARG A 148 -4.51 13.13 10.92
CA ARG A 148 -5.03 13.30 9.54
C ARG A 148 -5.97 12.18 9.11
N TRP A 149 -5.54 10.95 9.31
CA TRP A 149 -6.19 9.70 8.96
C TRP A 149 -7.09 9.18 10.09
N GLY A 150 -6.71 9.45 11.34
CA GLY A 150 -7.44 9.09 12.55
C GLY A 150 -6.67 8.15 13.49
N ALA A 151 -7.13 8.09 14.73
CA ALA A 151 -6.49 7.35 15.81
C ALA A 151 -6.43 5.85 15.53
N LEU A 152 -7.42 5.31 14.81
CA LEU A 152 -7.54 3.88 14.50
C LEU A 152 -8.27 3.68 13.17
N ILE A 153 -7.52 3.46 12.10
CA ILE A 153 -8.04 3.05 10.79
C ILE A 153 -7.89 1.53 10.61
N VAL A 154 -8.93 0.86 10.12
CA VAL A 154 -9.00 -0.61 10.02
C VAL A 154 -8.52 -1.07 8.65
N CYS A 155 -7.58 -2.02 8.61
CA CYS A 155 -7.01 -2.55 7.38
C CYS A 155 -7.84 -3.71 6.81
N ASP A 156 -8.00 -3.72 5.48
CA ASP A 156 -8.76 -4.74 4.75
C ASP A 156 -8.13 -6.14 4.88
N LYS A 157 -6.80 -6.21 5.02
CA LYS A 157 -6.02 -7.44 5.12
C LYS A 157 -5.11 -7.45 6.35
N GLN A 158 -5.03 -8.61 7.00
CA GLN A 158 -4.06 -8.91 8.05
C GLN A 158 -2.77 -9.45 7.43
N ILE A 159 -1.91 -8.54 6.98
CA ILE A 159 -0.61 -8.87 6.39
C ILE A 159 0.49 -9.06 7.44
N PHE A 160 0.27 -8.56 8.66
CA PHE A 160 1.18 -8.66 9.79
C PHE A 160 0.58 -9.52 10.90
N THR A 161 1.44 -10.12 11.71
CA THR A 161 1.09 -10.78 12.96
C THR A 161 2.20 -10.60 13.98
N PHE A 162 1.94 -10.93 15.24
CA PHE A 162 2.96 -11.01 16.28
C PHE A 162 3.25 -12.48 16.62
N ASN A 163 4.40 -12.75 17.24
CA ASN A 163 4.63 -14.04 17.90
C ASN A 163 3.75 -14.11 19.16
N ASP A 164 2.96 -15.20 19.31
CA ASP A 164 2.14 -15.53 20.49
C ASP A 164 2.96 -15.30 21.80
N SER A 165 2.48 -14.81 22.95
CA SER A 165 1.13 -14.76 23.54
C SER A 165 1.17 -13.88 24.82
N ASN A 166 1.23 -12.55 24.71
CA ASN A 166 0.95 -11.70 25.87
C ASN A 166 0.09 -10.49 25.47
N PRO A 167 -1.16 -10.37 25.98
CA PRO A 167 -2.23 -9.59 25.34
C PRO A 167 -2.24 -8.10 25.68
N SER A 168 -1.26 -7.56 26.40
CA SER A 168 -1.33 -6.18 26.89
C SER A 168 -1.14 -5.11 25.81
N SER A 169 -0.55 -5.43 24.66
CA SER A 169 -0.82 -4.78 23.37
C SER A 169 -0.01 -5.47 22.26
N LEU A 170 -0.68 -6.02 21.26
CA LEU A 170 -0.04 -6.47 20.02
C LEU A 170 0.14 -5.25 19.11
N SER A 171 1.06 -4.37 19.50
CA SER A 171 1.34 -3.12 18.78
C SER A 171 2.82 -2.98 18.48
N ALA A 172 3.11 -2.33 17.35
CA ALA A 172 4.46 -2.03 16.91
C ALA A 172 4.53 -0.57 16.43
N SER A 173 5.55 0.13 16.92
CA SER A 173 5.95 1.42 16.37
C SER A 173 6.57 1.22 14.99
N LEU A 174 6.09 1.98 14.00
CA LEU A 174 6.64 1.90 12.64
C LEU A 174 7.92 2.73 12.47
N LEU A 175 8.20 3.69 13.37
CA LEU A 175 9.37 4.56 13.30
C LEU A 175 10.72 3.81 13.19
N HIS A 176 10.87 2.70 13.94
CA HIS A 176 12.11 1.91 13.92
C HIS A 176 11.96 0.56 13.22
N THR A 177 10.79 0.28 12.65
CA THR A 177 10.59 -0.93 11.84
C THR A 177 11.36 -0.78 10.54
N SER A 178 12.10 -1.80 10.13
CA SER A 178 12.82 -1.79 8.85
C SER A 178 12.55 -3.03 8.02
N PHE A 179 12.40 -2.81 6.73
CA PHE A 179 12.10 -3.83 5.73
C PHE A 179 13.28 -3.93 4.76
N SER A 180 13.67 -5.13 4.40
CA SER A 180 14.72 -5.36 3.41
C SER A 180 14.47 -6.61 2.59
N LEU A 181 15.02 -6.66 1.39
CA LEU A 181 15.02 -7.90 0.61
C LEU A 181 15.94 -8.92 1.26
N GLU A 182 15.47 -10.16 1.35
CA GLU A 182 16.22 -11.27 1.94
C GLU A 182 16.11 -12.54 1.11
N LYS A 183 17.09 -13.42 1.25
CA LYS A 183 17.14 -14.75 0.61
C LYS A 183 16.95 -14.66 -0.91
N CYS A 184 17.59 -13.67 -1.52
CA CYS A 184 17.59 -13.51 -2.97
C CYS A 184 18.35 -14.67 -3.62
N GLY A 185 17.71 -15.34 -4.58
CA GLY A 185 18.28 -16.49 -5.29
C GLY A 185 18.11 -17.83 -4.55
N ASP A 186 17.44 -17.85 -3.39
CA ASP A 186 16.98 -19.11 -2.79
C ASP A 186 15.95 -19.75 -3.72
N VAL A 187 16.13 -21.05 -4.03
CA VAL A 187 15.25 -21.83 -4.90
C VAL A 187 13.78 -21.74 -4.45
N LYS A 188 13.53 -21.63 -3.14
CA LYS A 188 12.17 -21.49 -2.58
C LYS A 188 11.49 -20.18 -2.93
N ASN A 189 12.27 -19.13 -3.21
CA ASN A 189 11.78 -17.80 -3.58
C ASN A 189 11.77 -17.58 -5.09
N ASN A 190 12.19 -18.56 -5.88
CA ASN A 190 12.13 -18.45 -7.33
C ASN A 190 10.69 -18.52 -7.82
N TYR A 191 10.35 -17.66 -8.78
CA TYR A 191 9.01 -17.61 -9.36
C TYR A 191 9.11 -17.81 -10.87
N LYS A 192 8.47 -18.89 -11.37
CA LYS A 192 8.44 -19.23 -12.80
C LYS A 192 9.83 -19.21 -13.46
N GLY A 193 10.82 -19.81 -12.80
CA GLY A 193 12.21 -19.89 -13.30
C GLY A 193 13.03 -18.61 -13.17
N LYS A 194 12.47 -17.55 -12.57
CA LYS A 194 13.18 -16.30 -12.30
C LYS A 194 13.64 -16.23 -10.85
N GLN A 195 14.79 -15.59 -10.62
CA GLN A 195 15.30 -15.37 -9.28
C GLN A 195 14.36 -14.44 -8.51
N GLY A 196 14.05 -14.82 -7.27
CA GLY A 196 13.26 -14.00 -6.38
C GLY A 196 13.87 -13.84 -4.99
N CYS A 197 13.37 -12.85 -4.28
CA CYS A 197 13.66 -12.59 -2.87
C CYS A 197 12.38 -12.66 -2.05
N SER A 198 12.52 -12.97 -0.77
CA SER A 198 11.53 -12.66 0.25
C SER A 198 11.71 -11.23 0.77
N ILE A 199 10.73 -10.73 1.51
CA ILE A 199 10.85 -9.49 2.28
C ILE A 199 11.06 -9.85 3.75
N GLY A 200 12.16 -9.39 4.34
CA GLY A 200 12.42 -9.48 5.78
C GLY A 200 11.86 -8.28 6.55
N ILE A 201 11.50 -8.52 7.82
CA ILE A 201 11.25 -7.48 8.80
C ILE A 201 12.35 -7.60 9.84
N LYS A 202 13.15 -6.55 10.04
CA LYS A 202 14.15 -6.53 11.09
C LYS A 202 13.48 -6.11 12.39
N GLU A 203 13.50 -7.02 13.35
CA GLU A 203 12.97 -6.79 14.69
C GLU A 203 13.80 -5.75 15.44
N THR A 204 13.10 -4.85 16.14
CA THR A 204 13.65 -3.89 17.08
C THR A 204 12.86 -3.99 18.39
N GLU A 205 13.35 -3.38 19.48
CA GLU A 205 12.60 -3.33 20.75
C GLU A 205 11.17 -2.77 20.56
N SER A 206 11.00 -1.79 19.66
CA SER A 206 9.70 -1.15 19.39
C SER A 206 8.81 -1.88 18.39
N SER A 207 9.33 -2.93 17.75
CA SER A 207 8.63 -3.77 16.77
C SER A 207 8.76 -5.25 17.12
N LYS A 208 8.93 -5.55 18.41
CA LYS A 208 9.22 -6.88 18.92
C LYS A 208 8.10 -7.84 18.58
N GLY A 209 8.46 -8.99 18.02
CA GLY A 209 7.56 -10.05 17.58
C GLY A 209 6.81 -9.76 16.28
N LEU A 210 6.92 -8.57 15.68
CA LEU A 210 6.26 -8.24 14.41
C LEU A 210 6.83 -9.10 13.28
N LYS A 211 5.94 -9.81 12.57
CA LYS A 211 6.29 -10.63 11.41
C LYS A 211 5.20 -10.56 10.34
N TRP A 212 5.52 -11.05 9.15
CA TRP A 212 4.49 -11.30 8.13
C TRP A 212 3.51 -12.37 8.62
N SER A 213 2.23 -12.18 8.29
CA SER A 213 1.20 -13.21 8.47
C SER A 213 1.61 -14.49 7.73
N THR A 214 1.24 -15.65 8.27
CA THR A 214 1.55 -16.96 7.68
C THR A 214 0.96 -17.13 6.28
N GLU A 215 -0.14 -16.43 6.00
CA GLU A 215 -0.82 -16.40 4.70
C GLU A 215 -0.19 -15.40 3.72
N PHE A 216 0.62 -14.46 4.21
CA PHE A 216 1.27 -13.43 3.41
C PHE A 216 2.72 -13.81 3.10
N LYS A 217 2.97 -14.32 1.88
CA LYS A 217 4.29 -14.77 1.42
C LYS A 217 4.73 -13.97 0.18
N PRO A 218 5.23 -12.74 0.36
CA PRO A 218 5.61 -11.91 -0.76
C PRO A 218 6.88 -12.42 -1.44
N ILE A 219 6.85 -12.47 -2.77
CA ILE A 219 8.01 -12.83 -3.61
C ILE A 219 8.33 -11.68 -4.54
N ILE A 220 9.58 -11.20 -4.45
CA ILE A 220 10.09 -10.08 -5.24
C ILE A 220 10.97 -10.62 -6.34
N VAL A 221 10.51 -10.53 -7.57
CA VAL A 221 11.23 -11.07 -8.74
C VAL A 221 12.25 -10.06 -9.22
N ILE A 222 13.53 -10.44 -9.13
CA ILE A 222 14.65 -9.66 -9.66
C ILE A 222 14.95 -10.21 -11.05
N ASN A 223 14.65 -9.42 -12.08
CA ASN A 223 15.23 -9.59 -13.42
C ASN A 223 16.33 -8.56 -13.59
#